data_AF-A0A662RQ32-F1
#
_entry.id   AF-A0A662RQ32-F1
#
_cell.length_a   1.000
_cell.length_b   1.000
_cell.length_c   1.000
_cell.angle_alpha   90.00
_cell.angle_beta   90.00
_cell.angle_gamma   90.00
#
_symmetry.space_group_name_H-M   'P 1'
#
loop_
_entity.id
_entity.type
_entity.pdbx_description
1 polymer ?
#
loop_
_entity_poly.entity_id
_entity_poly.type
_entity_poly.pdbx_seq_one_letter_code
_entity_poly.pdbx_strand_id
1 'polypeptide(L)'
;MKLPFEIKDIRDFSYITSRKLKNDKGEKRGEVFIWRRRGEEEFNCKLKCPYCEEEQEFSVVFNRRPYRVRCSNCGKSILVEKLAAK
;
A
#
# COMPACT_ATOMS: atom_id res chain seq x y z
N MET A 1 6.60 4.34 -10.97
CA MET A 1 7.16 3.48 -9.90
C MET A 1 7.56 2.16 -10.54
N LYS A 2 8.82 1.73 -10.40
CA LYS A 2 9.17 0.34 -10.75
C LYS A 2 8.52 -0.55 -9.69
N LEU A 3 7.83 -1.61 -10.12
CA LEU A 3 7.33 -2.62 -9.19
C LEU A 3 8.53 -3.11 -8.36
N PRO A 4 8.44 -3.12 -7.02
CA PRO A 4 9.56 -3.53 -6.15
C PRO A 4 9.97 -5.00 -6.33
N PHE A 5 9.22 -5.76 -7.13
CA PHE A 5 9.51 -7.17 -7.40
C PHE A 5 9.37 -7.41 -8.89
N GLU A 6 10.30 -8.14 -9.48
CA GLU A 6 10.03 -8.96 -10.65
C GLU A 6 8.91 -9.93 -10.25
N ILE A 7 7.65 -9.54 -10.48
CA ILE A 7 6.52 -10.46 -10.37
C ILE A 7 6.71 -11.49 -11.47
N LYS A 8 7.47 -12.54 -11.18
CA LYS A 8 7.73 -13.64 -12.10
C LYS A 8 6.46 -14.46 -12.33
N ASP A 9 5.61 -14.57 -11.30
CA ASP A 9 4.32 -15.25 -11.40
C ASP A 9 3.24 -14.57 -10.55
N ILE A 10 2.22 -14.00 -11.20
CA ILE A 10 1.06 -13.39 -10.53
C ILE A 10 0.29 -14.43 -9.70
N ARG A 11 0.44 -15.73 -10.02
CA ARG A 11 -0.26 -16.84 -9.35
C ARG A 11 0.14 -17.02 -7.89
N ASP A 12 1.31 -16.53 -7.48
CA ASP A 12 1.78 -16.60 -6.10
C ASP A 12 1.04 -15.62 -5.17
N PHE A 13 0.35 -14.64 -5.75
CA PHE A 13 -0.37 -13.62 -4.99
C PHE A 13 -1.84 -13.98 -4.84
N SER A 14 -2.33 -13.95 -3.60
CA SER A 14 -3.75 -14.03 -3.27
C SER A 14 -4.45 -12.69 -3.47
N TYR A 15 -3.71 -11.59 -3.35
CA TYR A 15 -4.19 -10.24 -3.48
C TYR A 15 -3.10 -9.33 -4.01
N ILE A 16 -3.44 -8.44 -4.93
CA ILE A 16 -2.55 -7.43 -5.49
C ILE A 16 -3.38 -6.20 -5.90
N THR A 17 -2.95 -5.01 -5.49
CA THR A 17 -3.58 -3.76 -5.91
C THR A 17 -2.56 -2.63 -5.94
N SER A 18 -2.69 -1.74 -6.93
CA SER A 18 -1.94 -0.49 -7.05
C SER A 18 -2.92 0.67 -7.12
N ARG A 19 -2.68 1.74 -6.35
CA ARG A 19 -3.57 2.91 -6.33
C ARG A 19 -2.82 4.20 -6.08
N LYS A 20 -3.24 5.27 -6.75
CA LYS A 20 -2.74 6.62 -6.47
C LYS A 20 -3.45 7.20 -5.25
N LEU A 21 -2.69 7.81 -4.37
CA LEU A 21 -3.15 8.47 -3.16
C LEU A 21 -3.15 9.99 -3.36
N LYS A 22 -4.21 10.63 -2.88
CA LYS A 22 -4.32 12.09 -2.86
C LYS A 22 -3.74 12.64 -1.55
N ASN A 23 -3.10 13.80 -1.62
CA ASN A 23 -2.82 14.60 -0.44
C ASN A 23 -4.07 15.41 -0.04
N ASP A 24 -3.94 16.18 1.03
CA ASP A 24 -4.93 17.15 1.53
C ASP A 24 -5.32 18.22 0.49
N LYS A 25 -4.42 18.55 -0.44
CA LYS A 25 -4.67 19.46 -1.57
C LYS A 25 -5.39 18.79 -2.75
N GLY A 26 -5.71 17.49 -2.65
CA GLY A 26 -6.34 16.72 -3.73
C GLY A 26 -5.39 16.28 -4.84
N GLU A 27 -4.09 16.58 -4.73
CA GLU A 27 -3.07 16.21 -5.71
C GLU A 27 -2.71 14.72 -5.57
N LYS A 28 -2.74 13.99 -6.68
CA LYS A 28 -2.41 12.55 -6.74
C LYS A 28 -0.90 12.32 -6.80
N ARG A 29 -0.16 12.73 -5.76
CA ARG A 29 1.30 12.60 -5.68
C ARG A 29 1.77 11.28 -5.06
N GLY A 30 0.92 10.66 -4.24
CA GLY A 30 1.23 9.39 -3.59
C GLY A 30 0.79 8.20 -4.40
N GLU A 31 1.34 7.04 -4.06
CA GLU A 31 1.00 5.75 -4.64
C GLU A 31 1.13 4.69 -3.57
N VAL A 32 0.20 3.74 -3.52
CA VAL A 32 0.29 2.59 -2.64
C VAL A 32 0.13 1.33 -3.46
N PHE A 33 1.07 0.42 -3.27
CA PHE A 33 1.07 -0.91 -3.83
C PHE A 33 0.92 -1.89 -2.69
N ILE A 34 -0.10 -2.74 -2.72
CA ILE A 34 -0.41 -3.68 -1.65
C ILE A 34 -0.53 -5.06 -2.28
N TRP A 35 0.16 -6.04 -1.71
CA TRP A 35 0.11 -7.41 -2.16
C TRP A 35 0.19 -8.39 -0.99
N ARG A 36 -0.39 -9.56 -1.18
CA ARG A 36 -0.37 -10.65 -0.21
C ARG A 36 -0.13 -11.96 -0.94
N ARG A 37 0.90 -12.70 -0.55
CA ARG A 37 1.16 -14.03 -1.13
C ARG A 37 0.17 -15.05 -0.60
N ARG A 38 -0.07 -16.12 -1.37
CA ARG A 38 -0.88 -17.25 -0.92
C ARG A 38 -0.21 -17.90 0.29
N GLY A 39 -0.96 -18.08 1.37
CA GLY A 39 -0.45 -18.65 2.62
C GLY A 39 0.11 -17.63 3.61
N GLU A 40 0.39 -16.39 3.21
CA GLU A 40 0.74 -15.32 4.14
C GLU A 40 -0.52 -14.73 4.78
N GLU A 41 -0.45 -14.31 6.04
CA GLU A 41 -1.52 -13.56 6.70
C GLU A 41 -1.38 -12.05 6.53
N GLU A 42 -0.15 -11.57 6.42
CA GLU A 42 0.18 -10.15 6.35
C GLU A 42 0.09 -9.60 4.92
N PHE A 43 -0.24 -8.32 4.79
CA PHE A 43 -0.19 -7.60 3.53
C PHE A 43 1.12 -6.83 3.45
N ASN A 44 1.90 -7.09 2.42
CA ASN A 44 3.06 -6.29 2.08
C ASN A 44 2.59 -5.02 1.36
N CYS A 45 3.12 -3.88 1.78
CA CYS A 45 2.74 -2.57 1.29
C CYS A 45 3.99 -1.78 0.90
N LYS A 46 4.02 -1.27 -0.33
CA LYS A 46 4.93 -0.22 -0.77
C LYS A 46 4.15 1.07 -0.91
N LEU A 47 4.49 2.04 -0.07
CA LEU A 47 3.82 3.33 -0.02
C LEU A 47 4.79 4.41 -0.47
N LYS A 48 4.43 5.10 -1.54
CA LYS A 48 4.91 6.45 -1.82
C LYS A 48 4.00 7.45 -1.13
N CYS A 49 4.53 8.13 -0.12
CA CYS A 49 3.77 9.08 0.68
C CYS A 49 3.24 10.24 -0.19
N PRO A 50 1.94 10.56 -0.18
CA PRO A 50 1.40 11.70 -0.93
C PRO A 50 1.84 13.07 -0.37
N TYR A 51 2.41 13.10 0.84
CA TYR A 51 2.80 14.33 1.52
C TYR A 51 4.29 14.66 1.34
N CYS A 52 5.18 13.70 1.63
CA CYS A 52 6.63 13.90 1.54
C CYS A 52 7.27 13.18 0.35
N GLU A 53 6.48 12.49 -0.48
CA GLU A 53 6.93 11.75 -1.68
C GLU A 53 7.92 10.61 -1.42
N GLU A 54 8.23 10.34 -0.15
CA GLU A 54 9.12 9.26 0.27
C GLU A 54 8.50 7.88 0.03
N GLU A 55 9.30 6.98 -0.52
CA GLU A 55 8.95 5.58 -0.72
C GLU A 55 9.35 4.74 0.51
N GLN A 56 8.41 3.96 1.03
CA GLN A 56 8.63 3.06 2.14
C GLN A 56 7.96 1.72 1.88
N GLU A 57 8.57 0.64 2.37
CA GLU A 57 8.06 -0.73 2.27
C GLU A 57 7.87 -1.29 3.67
N PHE A 58 6.71 -1.89 3.94
CA PHE A 58 6.36 -2.44 5.23
C PHE A 58 5.28 -3.53 5.10
N SER A 59 5.25 -4.44 6.07
CA SER A 59 4.19 -5.46 6.19
C SER A 59 3.19 -5.03 7.26
N VAL A 60 1.90 -5.22 6.99
CA VAL A 60 0.83 -4.85 7.93
C VAL A 60 -0.33 -5.84 7.85
N VAL A 61 -0.89 -6.17 9.00
CA VAL A 61 -2.12 -6.96 9.10
C VAL A 61 -3.31 -6.01 9.18
N PHE A 62 -4.12 -5.99 8.12
CA PHE A 62 -5.31 -5.13 8.03
C PHE A 62 -6.52 -5.74 8.75
N ASN A 63 -6.56 -5.62 10.08
CA ASN A 63 -7.60 -6.24 10.93
C ASN A 63 -8.96 -5.53 10.90
N ARG A 64 -9.00 -4.19 10.77
CA ARG A 64 -10.26 -3.42 10.87
C ARG A 64 -10.26 -2.21 9.92
N ARG A 65 -11.43 -1.93 9.33
CA ARG A 65 -11.66 -0.73 8.51
C ARG A 65 -11.94 0.49 9.41
N PRO A 66 -11.54 1.71 9.03
CA PRO A 66 -10.82 2.08 7.80
C PRO A 66 -9.34 1.68 7.85
N TYR A 67 -8.82 1.17 6.73
CA TYR A 67 -7.42 0.80 6.62
C TYR A 67 -6.57 2.07 6.55
N ARG A 68 -5.67 2.25 7.52
CA ARG A 68 -4.76 3.39 7.59
C ARG A 68 -3.34 2.91 7.67
N VAL A 69 -2.47 3.55 6.92
CA VAL A 69 -1.02 3.34 6.98
C VAL A 69 -0.37 4.65 7.41
N ARG A 70 0.67 4.56 8.26
CA ARG A 70 1.41 5.74 8.72
C ARG A 70 2.70 5.86 7.93
N CYS A 71 3.01 7.05 7.45
CA CYS A 71 4.32 7.32 6.89
C CYS A 71 5.34 7.42 8.02
N SER A 72 6.41 6.63 7.97
CA SER A 72 7.48 6.65 8.97
C SER A 72 8.30 7.95 8.90
N ASN A 73 8.37 8.58 7.72
CA ASN A 73 9.11 9.81 7.51
C ASN A 73 8.36 11.05 8.04
N CYS A 74 7.15 11.32 7.55
CA CYS A 74 6.38 12.52 7.97
C CYS A 74 5.33 12.27 9.06
N GLY A 75 5.15 11.02 9.51
CA GLY A 75 4.20 10.65 10.55
C GLY A 75 2.72 10.74 10.16
N LYS A 76 2.39 11.20 8.95
CA LYS A 76 1.02 11.40 8.47
C LYS A 76 0.29 10.06 8.28
N SER A 77 -0.98 10.02 8.66
CA SER A 77 -1.87 8.89 8.40
C SER A 77 -2.48 9.00 7.01
N ILE A 78 -2.38 7.93 6.25
CA ILE A 78 -2.86 7.81 4.87
C ILE A 78 -3.97 6.78 4.85
N LEU A 79 -5.12 7.19 4.33
CA LEU A 79 -6.28 6.32 4.19
C LEU A 79 -6.11 5.42 2.95
N VAL A 80 -6.26 4.12 3.14
CA VAL A 80 -6.32 3.13 2.07
C VAL A 80 -7.79 2.79 1.84
N GLU A 81 -8.40 3.46 0.86
CA GLU A 81 -9.82 3.29 0.53
C GLU A 81 -10.05 1.91 -0.11
N LYS A 82 -10.44 0.92 0.70
CA LYS A 82 -10.86 -0.43 0.30
C LYS A 82 -9.72 -1.35 -0.13
N LEU A 83 -9.46 -2.35 0.71
CA LEU A 83 -8.94 -3.64 0.30
C LEU A 83 -10.12 -4.51 -0.11
N ALA A 84 -9.97 -5.33 -1.16
CA ALA A 84 -11.03 -6.27 -1.51
C ALA A 84 -11.31 -7.13 -0.27
N ALA A 85 -12.58 -7.23 0.11
CA ALA A 85 -12.97 -8.12 1.19
C ALA A 85 -12.63 -9.55 0.76
N LYS A 86 -12.17 -10.34 1.73
CA LYS A 86 -11.93 -11.77 1.62
C LYS A 86 -13.17 -12.47 1.06
#